data_AF-A0A7C4TIV1-F1
#
_entry.id   AF-A0A7C4TIV1-F1
#
_cell.length_a   1.000
_cell.length_b   1.000
_cell.length_c   1.000
_cell.angle_alpha   90.00
_cell.angle_beta   90.00
_cell.angle_gamma   90.00
#
_symmetry.space_group_name_H-M   'P 1'
#
loop_
_entity.id
_entity.type
_entity.pdbx_description
1 polymer ?
#
loop_
_entity_poly.entity_id
_entity_poly.type
_entity_poly.pdbx_seq_one_letter_code
_entity_poly.pdbx_strand_id
1 'polypeptide(L)' 'SIVQMPAGIPVATVAVGNARNAALLAARIIGTHDPVVHQELEVFAERLGDAVRQKDQEIRGT' A
#
# COMPACT_ATOMS: atom_id res chain seq x y z
N SER A 1 -3.87 -15.59 14.93
CA SER A 1 -2.46 -15.87 15.22
C SER A 1 -1.67 -15.79 13.93
N ILE A 2 -0.91 -14.70 13.69
CA ILE A 2 -0.12 -14.48 12.46
C ILE A 2 1.16 -13.68 12.78
N VAL A 3 1.05 -12.60 13.57
CA VAL A 3 2.18 -11.69 13.88
C VAL A 3 3.17 -12.23 14.92
N GLN A 4 2.79 -13.24 15.70
CA GLN A 4 3.61 -13.79 16.79
C GLN A 4 4.49 -14.95 16.31
N MET A 5 5.41 -14.69 15.37
CA MET A 5 6.33 -15.70 14.85
C MET A 5 7.61 -15.82 15.70
N PRO A 6 8.18 -17.03 15.86
CA PRO A 6 9.43 -17.23 16.58
C PRO A 6 10.61 -16.57 15.84
N ALA A 7 11.70 -16.34 16.57
CA ALA A 7 12.92 -15.77 16.02
C ALA A 7 13.45 -16.62 14.85
N GLY A 8 13.91 -15.95 13.78
CA GLY A 8 14.47 -16.59 12.58
C GLY A 8 13.48 -16.85 11.45
N ILE A 9 12.16 -16.77 11.70
CA ILE A 9 11.13 -16.97 10.67
C ILE A 9 10.27 -15.69 10.55
N PRO A 10 10.65 -14.74 9.68
CA PRO A 10 9.91 -13.48 9.56
C PRO A 10 8.59 -13.66 8.81
N VAL A 11 7.56 -12.91 9.23
CA VAL A 11 6.28 -12.79 8.52
C VAL A 11 5.91 -11.32 8.43
N ALA A 12 5.70 -10.81 7.21
CA ALA A 12 5.21 -9.47 7.02
C ALA A 12 3.69 -9.43 7.24
N THR A 13 3.27 -8.97 8.43
CA THR A 13 1.86 -8.88 8.81
C THR A 13 1.29 -7.51 8.45
N VAL A 14 0.07 -7.48 7.89
CA VAL A 14 -0.70 -6.26 7.64
C VAL A 14 -1.90 -6.15 8.59
N ALA A 15 -2.63 -5.04 8.54
CA ALA A 15 -3.83 -4.83 9.35
C ALA A 15 -4.89 -5.94 9.15
N VAL A 16 -5.65 -6.23 10.21
CA VAL A 16 -6.71 -7.25 10.20
C VAL A 16 -7.75 -6.94 9.12
N GLY A 17 -8.11 -7.94 8.31
CA GLY A 17 -9.07 -7.79 7.22
C GLY A 17 -8.57 -6.97 6.02
N ASN A 18 -7.30 -6.56 6.00
CA ASN A 18 -6.77 -5.63 5.00
C ASN A 18 -6.02 -6.36 3.87
N ALA A 19 -6.75 -7.14 3.07
CA ALA A 19 -6.21 -7.83 1.91
C ALA A 19 -5.62 -6.87 0.87
N ARG A 20 -6.16 -5.65 0.77
CA ARG A 20 -5.63 -4.60 -0.12
C ARG A 20 -4.19 -4.25 0.23
N ASN A 21 -3.88 -4.02 1.50
CA ASN A 21 -2.51 -3.70 1.92
C ASN A 21 -1.58 -4.91 1.78
N ALA A 22 -2.07 -6.15 1.94
CA ALA A 22 -1.29 -7.33 1.64
C ALA A 22 -0.90 -7.39 0.15
N ALA A 23 -1.84 -7.14 -0.76
CA ALA A 23 -1.57 -7.09 -2.20
C ALA A 23 -0.60 -5.95 -2.57
N LEU A 24 -0.77 -4.77 -1.99
CA LEU A 24 0.15 -3.64 -2.21
C LEU A 24 1.56 -3.94 -1.69
N LEU A 25 1.69 -4.62 -0.55
CA LEU A 25 2.98 -5.06 -0.03
C LEU A 25 3.65 -6.06 -0.99
N ALA A 26 2.90 -7.05 -1.49
CA ALA A 26 3.40 -8.01 -2.47
C ALA A 26 3.84 -7.31 -3.78
N ALA A 27 3.02 -6.38 -4.29
CA ALA A 27 3.36 -5.59 -5.47
C ALA A 27 4.64 -4.77 -5.25
N ARG A 28 4.84 -4.16 -4.07
CA ARG A 28 6.09 -3.44 -3.75
C ARG A 28 7.31 -4.35 -3.74
N ILE A 29 7.17 -5.60 -3.27
CA ILE A 29 8.25 -6.59 -3.34
C ILE A 29 8.56 -6.91 -4.81
N ILE A 30 7.54 -7.18 -5.64
CA ILE A 30 7.72 -7.48 -7.07
C ILE A 30 8.36 -6.28 -7.81
N GLY A 31 7.85 -5.07 -7.56
CA GLY A 31 8.33 -3.83 -8.17
C GLY A 31 9.77 -3.45 -7.81
N THR A 32 10.44 -4.18 -6.92
CA THR A 32 11.89 -4.03 -6.72
C THR A 32 12.72 -4.58 -7.89
N HIS A 33 12.12 -5.47 -8.70
CA HIS A 33 12.78 -6.11 -9.84
C HIS A 33 11.98 -6.02 -11.15
N ASP A 34 10.72 -5.58 -11.09
CA ASP A 34 9.86 -5.35 -12.24
C ASP A 34 9.56 -3.85 -12.40
N PRO A 35 10.17 -3.16 -13.38
CA PRO A 35 9.96 -1.73 -13.61
C PRO A 35 8.52 -1.36 -13.96
N VAL A 36 7.75 -2.26 -14.59
CA VAL A 36 6.36 -2.00 -14.97
C VAL A 36 5.51 -1.95 -13.70
N VAL A 37 5.67 -2.93 -12.81
CA VAL A 37 4.97 -2.94 -11.51
C VAL A 37 5.38 -1.75 -10.64
N HIS A 38 6.66 -1.36 -10.69
CA HIS A 38 7.14 -0.16 -10.00
C HIS A 38 6.41 1.10 -10.47
N GLN A 39 6.33 1.31 -11.79
CA GLN A 39 5.67 2.49 -12.36
C GLN A 39 4.19 2.55 -12.00
N GLU A 40 3.48 1.42 -12.02
CA GLU A 40 2.07 1.34 -11.62
C GLU A 40 1.87 1.69 -10.13
N LEU A 41 2.82 1.34 -9.26
CA LEU A 41 2.79 1.71 -7.84
C LEU A 41 2.99 3.22 -7.64
N GLU A 42 3.84 3.87 -8.43
CA GLU A 42 4.01 5.33 -8.39
C GLU A 42 2.73 6.04 -8.81
N VAL A 43 2.14 5.63 -9.95
CA VAL A 43 0.87 6.18 -10.44
C VAL A 43 -0.25 5.98 -9.41
N PHE A 44 -0.28 4.82 -8.75
CA PHE A 44 -1.24 4.57 -7.67
C PHE A 44 -1.05 5.54 -6.48
N ALA A 45 0.18 5.83 -6.09
CA ALA A 45 0.49 6.74 -4.98
C ALA A 45 0.09 8.19 -5.31
N GLU A 46 0.36 8.65 -6.54
CA GLU A 46 -0.06 9.97 -7.02
C GLU A 46 -1.57 10.15 -6.97
N ARG A 47 -2.32 9.17 -7.53
CA ARG A 47 -3.79 9.16 -7.52
C ARG A 47 -4.36 9.22 -6.11
N LEU A 48 -3.75 8.55 -5.14
CA LEU A 48 -4.18 8.62 -3.75
C LEU A 48 -3.98 10.02 -3.16
N GLY A 49 -2.85 10.66 -3.48
CA GLY A 49 -2.58 12.04 -3.08
C GLY A 49 -3.58 13.03 -3.69
N ASP A 50 -3.89 12.88 -4.97
CA ASP A 50 -4.89 13.71 -5.66
C ASP A 50 -6.28 13.56 -5.05
N ALA A 51 -6.69 12.32 -4.75
CA ALA A 51 -7.98 12.06 -4.12
C ALA A 51 -8.13 12.74 -2.74
N VAL A 52 -7.05 12.80 -1.96
CA VAL A 52 -7.05 13.51 -0.66
C VAL A 52 -7.12 15.02 -0.87
N ARG A 53 -6.33 15.58 -1.81
CA ARG A 53 -6.37 17.01 -2.13
C ARG A 53 -7.75 17.46 -2.60
N GLN A 54 -8.37 16.69 -3.49
CA GLN A 54 -9.71 16.98 -3.97
C GLN A 54 -10.73 17.01 -2.82
N LYS A 55 -10.70 15.98 -1.96
CA LYS A 55 -11.60 15.92 -0.79
C LYS A 55 -11.36 17.08 0.19
N ASP A 56 -10.11 17.48 0.42
CA ASP A 56 -9.80 18.63 1.29
C ASP A 56 -10.36 19.94 0.72
N GLN A 57 -10.28 20.15 -0.59
CA GLN A 57 -10.89 21.31 -1.28
C GLN A 57 -12.42 21.31 -1.15
N GLU A 58 -13.06 20.15 -1.31
CA GLU A 58 -14.51 20.00 -1.15
C GLU A 58 -14.95 20.35 0.29
N ILE A 59 -14.22 19.89 1.31
CA ILE A 59 -14.55 20.16 2.71
C ILE A 59 -14.35 21.64 3.06
N ARG A 60 -13.23 22.25 2.64
CA ARG A 60 -12.89 23.66 2.95
C ARG A 60 -13.74 24.68 2.18
N GLY A 61 -14.42 24.25 1.12
CA GLY A 61 -15.36 25.07 0.34
C GLY A 61 -16.73 25.27 1.01
N THR A 62 -16.96 24.65 2.18
CA THR A 62 -18.14 24.79 3.05
C THR A 62 -17.80 25.56 4.32
#